data_AF-W2P0Q8-F1
#
_entry.id   AF-W2P0Q8-F1
#
_cell.length_a   1.000
_cell.length_b   1.000
_cell.length_c   1.000
_cell.angle_alpha   90.00
_cell.angle_beta   90.00
_cell.angle_gamma   90.00
#
_symmetry.space_group_name_H-M   'P 1'
#
loop_
_entity.id
_entity.type
_entity.pdbx_description
1 polymer ?
#
loop_
_entity_poly.entity_id
_entity_poly.type
_entity_poly.pdbx_seq_one_letter_code
_entity_poly.pdbx_strand_id
1 'polypeptide(L)'
;RDNGFTKFEKLHVRKFLTTMVRTSHESEFTHCLEALEEICAGKAGFVEHFKTNWLSCKERWCTFLLGYIPHLDNNNIDKLEASWGAAKAKAHAYGRVHQNNAFSATIR
;
A
#
# COMPACT_ATOMS: atom_id res chain seq x y z
N ARG A 1 -5.41 13.66 -3.46
CA ARG A 1 -4.59 14.25 -4.55
C ARG A 1 -4.65 13.27 -5.71
N ASP A 2 -5.00 13.73 -6.91
CA ASP A 2 -4.91 12.87 -8.09
C ASP A 2 -3.45 12.92 -8.55
N ASN A 3 -2.71 11.83 -8.34
CA ASN A 3 -1.25 11.79 -8.48
C ASN A 3 -0.79 11.79 -9.95
N GLY A 4 -1.65 12.27 -10.87
CA GLY A 4 -1.41 12.32 -12.32
C GLY A 4 -1.45 10.97 -13.03
N PHE A 5 -1.85 9.89 -12.36
CA PHE A 5 -1.90 8.55 -12.98
C PHE A 5 -3.20 8.30 -13.73
N THR A 6 -3.09 7.73 -14.93
CA THR A 6 -4.23 7.21 -15.70
C THR A 6 -4.80 5.96 -15.05
N LYS A 7 -6.03 5.56 -15.43
CA LYS A 7 -6.63 4.29 -14.97
C LYS A 7 -5.77 3.08 -15.35
N PHE A 8 -5.18 3.11 -16.54
CA PHE A 8 -4.29 2.06 -17.03
C PHE A 8 -3.04 1.94 -16.15
N GLU A 9 -2.37 3.06 -15.88
CA GLU A 9 -1.15 3.05 -15.05
C GLU A 9 -1.48 2.60 -13.62
N LYS A 10 -2.56 3.10 -13.01
CA LYS A 10 -3.00 2.66 -11.67
C LYS A 10 -3.21 1.15 -11.60
N LEU A 11 -3.83 0.56 -12.62
CA LEU A 11 -4.07 -0.87 -12.69
C LEU A 11 -2.76 -1.68 -12.75
N HIS A 12 -1.82 -1.25 -13.60
CA HIS A 12 -0.58 -1.96 -13.85
C HIS A 12 0.42 -1.79 -12.70
N VAL A 13 0.53 -0.58 -12.13
CA VAL A 13 1.31 -0.35 -10.90
C VAL A 13 0.85 -1.29 -9.79
N ARG A 14 -0.48 -1.43 -9.58
CA ARG A 14 -1.01 -2.37 -8.58
C ARG A 14 -0.63 -3.82 -8.88
N LYS A 15 -0.73 -4.23 -10.15
CA LYS A 15 -0.37 -5.58 -10.59
C LYS A 15 1.12 -5.86 -10.34
N PHE A 16 2.01 -4.97 -10.78
CA PHE A 16 3.45 -5.13 -10.58
C PHE A 16 3.81 -5.19 -9.09
N LEU A 17 3.29 -4.28 -8.26
CA LEU A 17 3.52 -4.32 -6.82
C LEU A 17 3.05 -5.63 -6.18
N THR A 18 1.89 -6.14 -6.59
CA THR A 18 1.37 -7.42 -6.09
C THR A 18 2.28 -8.59 -6.49
N THR A 19 2.78 -8.59 -7.73
CA THR A 19 3.73 -9.61 -8.21
C THR A 19 5.06 -9.50 -7.47
N MET A 20 5.60 -8.29 -7.27
CA MET A 20 6.84 -8.06 -6.54
C MET A 20 6.79 -8.57 -5.09
N VAL A 21 5.64 -8.45 -4.43
CA VAL A 21 5.45 -9.00 -3.07
C VAL A 21 5.53 -10.53 -3.09
N ARG A 22 4.94 -11.17 -4.09
CA ARG A 22 4.70 -12.63 -4.13
C ARG A 22 5.77 -13.44 -4.86
N THR A 23 6.64 -12.81 -5.62
CA THR A 23 7.65 -13.54 -6.40
C THR A 23 8.60 -14.32 -5.49
N SER A 24 8.96 -15.51 -5.96
CA SER A 24 9.89 -16.43 -5.31
C SER A 24 11.33 -16.26 -5.80
N HIS A 25 11.56 -15.38 -6.78
CA HIS A 25 12.88 -15.20 -7.41
C HIS A 25 13.23 -13.72 -7.56
N GLU A 26 14.49 -13.37 -7.27
CA GLU A 26 14.96 -11.98 -7.41
C GLU A 26 14.94 -11.48 -8.86
N SER A 27 15.12 -12.37 -9.84
CA SER A 27 15.05 -12.01 -11.26
C SER A 27 13.65 -11.52 -11.66
N GLU A 28 12.60 -12.22 -11.24
CA GLU A 28 11.20 -11.81 -11.46
C GLU A 28 10.87 -10.49 -10.75
N PHE A 29 11.37 -10.31 -9.52
CA PHE A 29 11.26 -9.04 -8.81
C PHE A 29 11.87 -7.90 -9.63
N THR A 30 13.08 -8.12 -10.16
CA THR A 30 13.84 -7.13 -10.92
C THR A 30 13.10 -6.74 -12.20
N HIS A 31 12.60 -7.72 -12.97
CA HIS A 31 11.78 -7.43 -14.15
C HIS A 31 10.51 -6.63 -13.83
N CYS A 32 9.85 -6.93 -12.70
CA CYS A 32 8.68 -6.15 -12.27
C CYS A 32 9.05 -4.74 -11.84
N LEU A 33 10.21 -4.54 -11.21
CA LEU A 33 10.72 -3.23 -10.84
C LEU A 33 11.00 -2.39 -12.08
N GLU A 34 11.69 -2.95 -13.07
CA GLU A 34 11.98 -2.27 -14.34
C GLU A 34 10.69 -1.85 -15.06
N ALA A 35 9.72 -2.75 -15.18
CA ALA A 35 8.42 -2.45 -15.78
C ALA A 35 7.62 -1.40 -15.00
N LEU A 36 7.73 -1.40 -13.66
CA LEU A 36 7.11 -0.38 -12.80
C LEU A 36 7.78 0.99 -12.96
N GLU A 37 9.09 1.04 -13.14
CA GLU A 37 9.79 2.29 -13.41
C GLU A 37 9.42 2.87 -14.78
N GLU A 38 9.30 2.02 -15.79
CA GLU A 38 8.90 2.42 -17.14
C GLU A 38 7.47 2.99 -17.16
N ILE A 39 6.50 2.30 -16.54
CA ILE A 39 5.12 2.79 -16.51
C ILE A 39 4.96 4.04 -15.63
N CYS A 40 5.89 4.26 -14.71
CA CYS A 40 5.95 5.47 -13.87
C CYS A 40 6.86 6.55 -14.48
N ALA A 41 7.29 6.41 -15.74
CA ALA A 41 8.07 7.44 -16.43
C ALA A 41 7.34 8.80 -16.36
N GLY A 42 8.04 9.83 -15.88
CA GLY A 42 7.47 11.16 -15.64
C GLY A 42 6.72 11.32 -14.31
N LYS A 43 6.73 10.32 -13.42
CA LYS A 43 6.15 10.37 -12.06
C LYS A 43 7.24 10.37 -10.98
N ALA A 44 8.22 11.24 -11.11
CA ALA A 44 9.42 11.27 -10.26
C ALA A 44 9.11 11.23 -8.75
N GLY A 45 8.13 12.02 -8.28
CA GLY A 45 7.76 12.03 -6.85
C GLY A 45 7.18 10.71 -6.34
N PHE A 46 6.49 9.94 -7.19
CA PHE A 46 6.04 8.60 -6.82
C PHE A 46 7.21 7.61 -6.78
N VAL A 47 8.06 7.62 -7.83
CA VAL A 47 9.20 6.71 -7.94
C VAL A 47 10.20 6.94 -6.79
N GLU A 48 10.50 8.19 -6.47
CA GLU A 48 11.36 8.56 -5.35
C GLU A 48 10.76 8.08 -4.03
N HIS A 49 9.48 8.36 -3.79
CA HIS A 49 8.81 7.89 -2.58
C HIS A 49 8.84 6.36 -2.46
N PHE A 50 8.54 5.66 -3.56
CA PHE A 50 8.59 4.20 -3.61
C PHE A 50 9.99 3.67 -3.31
N LYS A 51 11.03 4.24 -3.92
CA LYS A 51 12.43 3.83 -3.69
C LYS A 51 12.86 4.04 -2.24
N THR A 52 12.61 5.23 -1.71
CA THR A 52 13.07 5.62 -0.37
C THR A 52 12.34 4.89 0.75
N ASN A 53 11.06 4.54 0.57
CA ASN A 53 10.22 4.01 1.65
C ASN A 53 9.91 2.52 1.48
N TRP A 54 9.58 2.09 0.27
CA TRP A 54 9.13 0.72 0.01
C TRP A 54 10.30 -0.17 -0.41
N LEU A 55 11.05 0.25 -1.43
CA LEU A 55 12.16 -0.55 -1.97
C LEU A 55 13.32 -0.67 -0.99
N SER A 56 13.60 0.39 -0.21
CA SER A 56 14.65 0.42 0.83
C SER A 56 14.46 -0.62 1.94
N CYS A 57 13.24 -1.15 2.10
CA CYS A 57 12.92 -2.19 3.08
C CYS A 57 12.32 -3.45 2.43
N LYS A 58 12.73 -3.76 1.19
CA LYS A 58 12.19 -4.88 0.40
C LYS A 58 12.23 -6.23 1.12
N GLU A 59 13.22 -6.44 1.99
CA GLU A 59 13.37 -7.63 2.84
C GLU A 59 12.19 -7.86 3.80
N ARG A 60 11.37 -6.85 4.09
CA ARG A 60 10.22 -6.96 5.00
C ARG A 60 8.95 -7.48 4.34
N TRP A 61 8.89 -7.48 3.01
CA TRP A 61 7.66 -7.78 2.28
C TRP A 61 7.85 -8.63 1.03
N CYS A 62 9.09 -8.81 0.53
CA CYS A 62 9.38 -9.71 -0.57
C CYS A 62 9.41 -11.17 -0.11
N THR A 63 8.55 -12.01 -0.69
CA THR A 63 8.43 -13.42 -0.32
C THR A 63 9.76 -14.17 -0.46
N PHE A 64 10.52 -13.95 -1.54
CA PHE A 64 11.81 -14.63 -1.75
C PHE A 64 12.89 -14.27 -0.71
N LEU A 65 12.83 -13.08 -0.09
CA LEU A 65 13.77 -12.64 0.95
C LEU A 65 13.35 -13.12 2.35
N LEU A 66 12.06 -13.29 2.58
CA LEU A 66 11.52 -13.76 3.85
C LEU A 66 11.75 -15.27 4.08
N GLY A 67 12.17 -16.00 3.04
CA GLY A 67 12.28 -17.45 3.06
C GLY A 67 10.91 -18.12 3.01
N TYR A 68 10.89 -19.42 2.70
CA TYR A 68 9.65 -20.22 2.69
C TYR A 68 9.14 -20.34 4.13
N ILE A 69 8.31 -19.39 4.56
CA ILE A 69 7.59 -19.42 5.83
C ILE A 69 6.19 -19.96 5.49
N PRO A 70 5.88 -21.24 5.76
CA PRO A 70 4.62 -21.88 5.35
C PRO A 70 3.36 -21.19 5.90
N HIS A 71 3.52 -20.37 6.93
CA HIS A 71 2.45 -19.63 7.60
C HIS A 71 2.29 -18.19 7.09
N LEU A 72 3.12 -17.73 6.14
CA LEU A 72 2.97 -16.43 5.47
C LEU A 72 1.97 -16.46 4.30
N ASP A 73 1.40 -17.62 3.98
CA ASP A 73 0.10 -17.71 3.29
C ASP A 73 -1.02 -16.99 4.09
N ASN A 74 -0.78 -16.69 5.37
CA ASN A 74 -1.52 -15.71 6.16
C ASN A 74 -0.90 -14.31 5.95
N ASN A 75 -1.14 -13.73 4.79
CA ASN A 75 -0.62 -12.43 4.39
C ASN A 75 -0.76 -11.39 5.52
N ASN A 76 0.37 -10.85 6.00
CA ASN A 76 0.40 -9.71 6.89
C ASN A 76 -0.40 -8.51 6.32
N ILE A 77 -0.58 -8.45 5.00
CA ILE A 77 -1.41 -7.45 4.33
C ILE A 77 -2.88 -7.52 4.79
N ASP A 78 -3.51 -8.70 4.87
CA ASP A 78 -4.92 -8.79 5.28
C ASP A 78 -5.09 -8.38 6.75
N LYS A 79 -4.11 -8.67 7.60
CA LYS A 79 -4.08 -8.22 8.99
C LYS A 79 -3.83 -6.72 9.11
N LEU A 80 -2.97 -6.16 8.25
CA LEU A 80 -2.71 -4.72 8.19
C LEU A 80 -3.93 -3.98 7.67
N GLU A 81 -4.59 -4.48 6.63
CA GLU A 81 -5.85 -3.94 6.09
C GLU A 81 -6.98 -4.05 7.13
N ALA A 82 -7.09 -5.16 7.85
CA ALA A 82 -8.06 -5.30 8.94
C ALA A 82 -7.78 -4.33 10.10
N SER A 83 -6.51 -4.18 10.49
CA SER A 83 -6.09 -3.26 11.56
C SER A 83 -6.30 -1.80 11.16
N TRP A 84 -5.99 -1.45 9.91
CA TRP A 84 -6.23 -0.13 9.34
C TRP A 84 -7.73 0.17 9.22
N GLY A 85 -8.52 -0.81 8.78
CA GLY A 85 -9.98 -0.75 8.75
C GLY A 85 -10.58 -0.48 10.13
N ALA A 86 -10.10 -1.19 11.16
CA ALA A 86 -10.53 -0.99 12.55
C ALA A 86 -10.14 0.40 13.07
N ALA A 87 -8.93 0.88 12.77
CA ALA A 87 -8.48 2.23 13.14
C ALA A 87 -9.34 3.32 12.48
N LYS A 88 -9.64 3.16 11.19
CA LYS A 88 -10.51 4.08 10.43
C LYS A 88 -11.94 4.10 10.97
N ALA A 89 -12.50 2.93 11.31
CA ALA A 89 -13.82 2.83 11.92
C ALA A 89 -13.89 3.55 13.28
N LYS A 90 -12.86 3.38 14.13
CA LYS A 90 -12.74 4.09 15.41
C LYS A 90 -12.64 5.62 15.22
N ALA A 91 -11.82 6.08 14.28
CA ALA A 91 -11.69 7.50 13.98
C ALA A 91 -13.01 8.10 13.46
N HIS A 92 -13.75 7.38 12.62
CA HIS A 92 -15.05 7.82 12.12
C HIS A 92 -16.13 7.83 13.21
N ALA A 93 -16.11 6.87 14.14
CA ALA A 93 -16.97 6.88 15.32
C ALA A 93 -16.68 8.09 16.22
N TYR A 94 -15.40 8.38 16.48
CA TYR A 94 -14.97 9.53 17.26
C TYR A 94 -15.42 10.85 16.62
N GLY A 95 -15.24 11.01 15.29
CA GLY A 95 -15.69 12.19 14.55
C GLY A 95 -17.21 12.40 14.63
N ARG A 96 -18.01 11.34 14.55
CA ARG A 96 -19.48 11.43 14.69
C ARG A 96 -19.94 11.82 16.08
N VAL A 97 -19.29 11.29 17.13
CA VAL A 97 -19.61 11.65 18.53
C VAL A 97 -19.29 13.13 18.78
N HIS A 98 -18.18 13.65 18.26
CA HIS A 98 -17.82 15.05 18.42
C HIS A 98 -18.68 16.00 17.59
N GLN A 99 -19.11 15.61 16.40
CA GLN A 99 -20.09 16.39 15.61
C GLN A 99 -21.47 16.44 16.28
N ASN A 100 -21.94 15.31 16.84
CA ASN A 100 -23.21 15.27 17.56
C ASN A 100 -23.16 16.06 18.87
N ASN A 101 -22.05 16.00 19.61
CA ASN A 101 -21.87 16.81 20.82
C ASN A 101 -21.74 18.30 20.51
N ALA A 102 -21.03 18.68 19.44
CA ALA A 102 -20.94 20.07 19.01
C ALA A 102 -22.30 20.63 18.53
N PHE A 103 -23.07 19.82 17.80
CA PHE A 103 -24.44 20.18 17.39
C PHE A 103 -25.37 20.33 18.60
N SER A 104 -25.31 19.41 19.57
CA SER A 104 -26.13 19.46 20.78
C SER A 104 -25.74 20.60 21.74
N ALA A 105 -24.48 21.05 21.72
CA ALA A 105 -24.02 22.22 22.48
C ALA A 105 -24.37 23.56 21.82
N THR A 106 -24.62 23.58 20.50
CA THR A 106 -25.00 24.79 19.74
C THR A 106 -26.50 25.09 19.83
N ILE A 107 -27.32 24.10 20.19
CA ILE A 107 -28.80 24.23 20.31
C ILE A 107 -29.25 24.50 21.76
N ARG A 108 -28.32 24.71 22.71
CA ARG A 108 -28.65 25.13 24.08
C ARG A 108 -28.55 26.63 24.28
#